data_AF-A0A843CHG3-F1
#
_entry.id   AF-A0A843CHG3-F1
#
_cell.length_a   1.000
_cell.length_b   1.000
_cell.length_c   1.000
_cell.angle_alpha   90.00
_cell.angle_beta   90.00
_cell.angle_gamma   90.00
#
_symmetry.space_group_name_H-M   'P 1'
#
loop_
_entity.id
_entity.type
_entity.pdbx_description
1 polymer ?
#
loop_
_entity_poly.entity_id
_entity_poly.type
_entity_poly.pdbx_seq_one_letter_code
_entity_poly.pdbx_strand_id
1 'polypeptide(L)'
;MDGGIDDALALILALRSPEIQVEGITSVSGNVPVEQATQNALRVVELLDRPDVWVAEGLTRPLSRDPIRAYNFHGKDGLGNSHSPKPKLRAKKKNALTAINETLSSSNQHEITIICTGPLTNLASLLKESHESRKMIREAVIMGGAYGITKHGIGNETPVAEFNVYSDPEAAKIVFETGVPLSAVGLDVTTIPDLELDKADYSRLIRKKGNVARFAARILQTNMRAHGRFTLHDPMAVAAKIRPGYYRFEDYRVRVETSGDYTTGMTVVDRRYWLPETRLLGRRVKVCQSVDPRFKRLFLDRIMAE
;
A
#
# COMPACT_ATOMS: atom_id res chain seq x y z
N MET A 1 4.76 1.71 -2.13
CA MET A 1 4.41 3.05 -1.66
C MET A 1 4.67 4.03 -2.79
N ASP A 2 3.76 4.96 -2.99
CA ASP A 2 3.83 5.99 -4.02
C ASP A 2 3.80 7.41 -3.43
N GLY A 3 4.01 7.51 -2.11
CA GLY A 3 4.37 8.73 -1.41
C GLY A 3 3.20 9.52 -0.87
N GLY A 4 2.03 8.90 -0.75
CA GLY A 4 0.83 9.50 -0.18
C GLY A 4 0.87 9.75 1.34
N ILE A 5 -0.24 10.26 1.85
CA ILE A 5 -0.44 10.56 3.28
C ILE A 5 -0.53 9.25 4.07
N ASP A 6 -1.38 8.34 3.61
CA ASP A 6 -1.57 7.00 4.17
C ASP A 6 -0.32 6.12 4.03
N ASP A 7 0.42 6.19 2.92
CA ASP A 7 1.75 5.58 2.80
C ASP A 7 2.70 6.05 3.91
N ALA A 8 2.77 7.36 4.16
CA ALA A 8 3.63 7.90 5.22
C ALA A 8 3.19 7.39 6.60
N LEU A 9 1.89 7.28 6.85
CA LEU A 9 1.34 6.68 8.07
C LEU A 9 1.63 5.17 8.16
N ALA A 10 1.61 4.46 7.03
CA ALA A 10 1.92 3.04 6.95
C ALA A 10 3.40 2.77 7.23
N LEU A 11 4.30 3.60 6.70
CA LEU A 11 5.72 3.56 7.00
C LEU A 11 6.00 3.85 8.47
N ILE A 12 5.32 4.84 9.07
CA ILE A 12 5.47 5.10 10.51
C ILE A 12 5.01 3.89 11.33
N LEU A 13 3.85 3.31 10.98
CA LEU A 13 3.34 2.11 11.62
C LEU A 13 4.36 0.96 11.51
N ALA A 14 4.90 0.71 10.31
CA ALA A 14 5.85 -0.36 10.07
C ALA A 14 7.14 -0.19 10.89
N LEU A 15 7.76 0.99 10.80
CA LEU A 15 9.06 1.29 11.42
C LEU A 15 9.00 1.36 12.95
N ARG A 16 7.81 1.60 13.53
CA ARG A 16 7.56 1.58 14.99
C ARG A 16 7.03 0.24 15.50
N SER A 17 6.87 -0.77 14.65
CA SER A 17 6.30 -2.06 15.05
C SER A 17 7.40 -3.12 15.17
N PRO A 18 7.75 -3.57 16.39
CA PRO A 18 8.80 -4.56 16.61
C PRO A 18 8.47 -5.95 16.05
N GLU A 19 7.21 -6.19 15.65
CA GLU A 19 6.76 -7.46 15.10
C GLU A 19 7.26 -7.72 13.68
N ILE A 20 7.73 -6.69 12.99
CA ILE A 20 8.29 -6.79 11.65
C ILE A 20 9.63 -6.06 11.57
N GLN A 21 10.54 -6.60 10.77
CA GLN A 21 11.79 -5.94 10.40
C GLN A 21 11.64 -5.36 8.99
N VAL A 22 11.83 -4.05 8.85
CA VAL A 22 11.77 -3.38 7.54
C VAL A 22 13.17 -3.37 6.95
N GLU A 23 13.42 -4.24 5.97
CA GLU A 23 14.72 -4.30 5.26
C GLU A 23 14.96 -3.06 4.40
N GLY A 24 13.92 -2.56 3.73
CA GLY A 24 14.02 -1.41 2.86
C GLY A 24 12.68 -0.95 2.30
N ILE A 25 12.72 0.21 1.66
CA ILE A 25 11.55 0.90 1.13
C ILE A 25 11.80 1.23 -0.33
N THR A 26 10.83 0.91 -1.19
CA THR A 26 10.87 1.27 -2.61
C THR A 26 9.71 2.18 -2.96
N SER A 27 10.00 3.30 -3.62
CA SER A 27 8.98 4.18 -4.20
C SER A 27 8.58 3.74 -5.60
N VAL A 28 7.37 4.11 -6.01
CA VAL A 28 6.86 3.95 -7.39
C VAL A 28 6.04 5.19 -7.77
N SER A 29 5.87 5.44 -9.06
CA SER A 29 4.95 6.48 -9.56
C SER A 29 3.50 6.12 -9.26
N GLY A 30 2.73 7.07 -8.71
CA GLY A 30 1.32 6.88 -8.35
C GLY A 30 0.71 8.19 -7.87
N ASN A 31 0.32 8.28 -6.60
CA ASN A 31 -0.19 9.48 -5.93
C ASN A 31 0.61 10.74 -6.30
N VAL A 32 1.94 10.64 -6.27
CA VAL A 32 2.89 11.66 -6.74
C VAL A 32 3.93 11.06 -7.71
N PRO A 33 4.71 11.90 -8.43
CA PRO A 33 5.88 11.42 -9.18
C PRO A 33 6.86 10.66 -8.26
N VAL A 34 7.54 9.66 -8.82
CA VAL A 34 8.38 8.74 -8.03
C VAL A 34 9.46 9.47 -7.25
N GLU A 35 10.01 10.56 -7.78
CA GLU A 35 11.05 11.35 -7.12
C GLU A 35 10.49 11.97 -5.83
N GLN A 36 9.27 12.52 -5.88
CA GLN A 36 8.60 13.07 -4.70
C GLN A 36 8.24 11.96 -3.71
N ALA A 37 7.80 10.80 -4.20
CA ALA A 37 7.56 9.62 -3.35
C ALA A 37 8.82 9.18 -2.62
N THR A 38 9.96 9.08 -3.32
CA THR A 38 11.28 8.78 -2.75
C THR A 38 11.63 9.77 -1.62
N GLN A 39 11.44 11.07 -1.86
CA GLN A 39 11.67 12.09 -0.83
C GLN A 39 10.73 11.93 0.36
N ASN A 40 9.47 11.57 0.15
CA ASN A 40 8.51 11.33 1.23
C ASN A 40 8.88 10.11 2.09
N ALA A 41 9.39 9.02 1.48
CA ALA A 41 9.98 7.90 2.22
C ALA A 41 11.10 8.37 3.14
N LEU A 42 12.08 9.05 2.56
CA LEU A 42 13.29 9.49 3.26
C LEU A 42 12.94 10.42 4.43
N ARG A 43 11.92 11.28 4.29
CA ARG A 43 11.40 12.11 5.38
C ARG A 43 10.90 11.28 6.56
N VAL A 44 10.15 10.21 6.29
CA VAL A 44 9.62 9.34 7.35
C VAL A 44 10.75 8.55 8.03
N VAL A 45 11.70 8.05 7.25
CA VAL A 45 12.88 7.34 7.77
C VAL A 45 13.71 8.26 8.67
N GLU A 46 13.98 9.49 8.24
CA GLU A 46 14.73 10.48 9.03
C GLU A 46 13.95 10.95 10.26
N LEU A 47 12.63 11.13 10.15
CA LEU A 47 11.76 11.47 11.28
C LEU A 47 11.81 10.43 12.41
N LEU A 48 12.00 9.16 12.06
CA LEU A 48 12.05 8.04 12.99
C LEU A 48 13.46 7.61 13.38
N ASP A 49 14.48 8.32 12.88
CA ASP A 49 15.89 8.00 13.10
C ASP A 49 16.23 6.53 12.77
N ARG A 50 15.79 6.07 11.59
CA ARG A 50 16.01 4.71 11.07
C ARG A 50 16.96 4.66 9.87
N PRO A 51 18.19 5.21 9.95
CA PRO A 51 19.13 5.26 8.82
C PRO A 51 19.60 3.87 8.36
N ASP A 52 19.35 2.83 9.15
CA ASP A 52 19.56 1.43 8.80
C ASP A 52 18.63 0.94 7.67
N VAL A 53 17.45 1.56 7.53
CA VAL A 53 16.49 1.20 6.49
C VAL A 53 16.79 1.96 5.21
N TRP A 54 17.16 1.23 4.16
CA TRP A 54 17.46 1.86 2.89
C TRP A 54 16.19 2.24 2.12
N VAL A 55 16.30 3.30 1.32
CA VAL A 55 15.25 3.73 0.37
C VAL A 55 15.81 3.63 -1.05
N ALA A 56 15.06 3.07 -2.00
CA ALA A 56 15.45 3.02 -3.40
C ALA A 56 14.31 3.53 -4.32
N GLU A 57 14.69 4.29 -5.34
CA GLU A 57 13.76 4.83 -6.32
C GLU A 57 13.37 3.77 -7.35
N GLY A 58 12.06 3.62 -7.60
CA GLY A 58 11.54 2.66 -8.58
C GLY A 58 11.16 3.27 -9.91
N LEU A 59 10.17 2.66 -10.55
CA LEU A 59 9.74 3.01 -11.90
C LEU A 59 8.93 4.31 -11.90
N THR A 60 9.24 5.17 -12.87
CA THR A 60 8.72 6.55 -12.98
C THR A 60 7.34 6.61 -13.64
N ARG A 61 6.91 5.54 -14.33
CA ARG A 61 5.65 5.49 -15.10
C ARG A 61 5.03 4.08 -15.07
N PRO A 62 3.70 3.97 -15.25
CA PRO A 62 3.03 2.70 -15.51
C PRO A 62 3.61 1.97 -16.74
N LEU A 63 3.38 0.65 -16.85
CA LEU A 63 3.95 -0.16 -17.92
C LEU A 63 3.46 0.23 -19.32
N SER A 64 2.21 0.67 -19.45
CA SER A 64 1.60 0.90 -20.77
C SER A 64 0.69 2.12 -20.84
N ARG A 65 0.64 2.92 -19.76
CA ARG A 65 -0.33 4.02 -19.61
C ARG A 65 0.34 5.33 -19.22
N ASP A 66 -0.41 6.41 -19.38
CA ASP A 66 -0.02 7.68 -18.81
C ASP A 66 -0.19 7.69 -17.28
N PRO A 67 0.78 8.24 -16.54
CA PRO A 67 0.66 8.36 -15.09
C PRO A 67 -0.51 9.27 -14.71
N ILE A 68 -1.35 8.80 -13.78
CA ILE A 68 -2.35 9.61 -13.10
C ILE A 68 -1.83 10.06 -11.73
N ARG A 69 -2.45 11.07 -11.14
CA ARG A 69 -2.03 11.68 -9.87
C ARG A 69 -3.23 11.94 -8.98
N ALA A 70 -3.05 11.75 -7.67
CA ALA A 70 -4.10 11.96 -6.68
C ALA A 70 -3.85 13.25 -5.85
N TYR A 71 -3.40 14.32 -6.51
CA TYR A 71 -3.07 15.60 -5.84
C TYR A 71 -4.27 16.22 -5.09
N ASN A 72 -5.49 15.93 -5.52
CA ASN A 72 -6.70 16.41 -4.85
C ASN A 72 -6.84 15.83 -3.43
N PHE A 73 -6.31 14.63 -3.20
CA PHE A 73 -6.39 13.95 -1.90
C PHE A 73 -5.10 14.07 -1.10
N HIS A 74 -3.93 13.97 -1.75
CA HIS A 74 -2.61 13.96 -1.09
C HIS A 74 -1.86 15.29 -1.15
N GLY A 75 -2.36 16.29 -1.87
CA GLY A 75 -1.63 17.53 -2.13
C GLY A 75 -0.52 17.36 -3.17
N LYS A 76 0.11 18.48 -3.57
CA LYS A 76 1.17 18.48 -4.60
C LYS A 76 2.47 17.87 -4.09
N ASP A 77 2.70 17.90 -2.78
CA ASP A 77 3.87 17.28 -2.14
C ASP A 77 3.63 15.83 -1.71
N GLY A 78 2.40 15.30 -1.89
CA GLY A 78 1.99 13.97 -1.44
C GLY A 78 1.70 13.84 0.07
N LEU A 79 1.97 14.90 0.84
CA LEU A 79 1.89 14.93 2.30
C LEU A 79 0.95 16.04 2.78
N GLY A 80 -0.16 16.25 2.10
CA GLY A 80 -1.20 17.20 2.47
C GLY A 80 -0.79 18.67 2.33
N ASN A 81 0.23 18.96 1.51
CA ASN A 81 0.92 20.26 1.44
C ASN A 81 1.50 20.66 2.79
N SER A 82 2.07 19.71 3.53
CA SER A 82 2.63 19.90 4.87
C SER A 82 3.84 20.84 4.93
N HIS A 83 4.44 21.17 3.77
CA HIS A 83 5.69 21.93 3.67
C HIS A 83 6.80 21.34 4.56
N SER A 84 6.84 20.00 4.64
CA SER A 84 7.85 19.30 5.41
C SER A 84 9.26 19.58 4.86
N PRO A 85 10.29 19.77 5.72
CA PRO A 85 11.65 19.97 5.28
C PRO A 85 12.12 18.88 4.31
N LYS A 86 13.07 19.22 3.43
CA LYS A 86 13.73 18.22 2.59
C LYS A 86 14.55 17.28 3.48
N PRO A 87 14.52 15.96 3.23
CA PRO A 87 15.34 15.02 3.98
C PRO A 87 16.83 15.23 3.63
N LYS A 88 17.70 14.96 4.60
CA LYS A 88 19.16 14.92 4.44
C LYS A 88 19.62 13.54 3.99
N LEU A 89 18.89 12.49 4.37
CA LEU A 89 19.14 11.13 3.89
C LEU A 89 19.00 11.07 2.36
N ARG A 90 19.74 10.16 1.74
CA ARG A 90 19.72 9.93 0.29
C ARG A 90 19.29 8.50 -0.01
N ALA A 91 18.53 8.34 -1.08
CA ALA A 91 18.20 7.03 -1.61
C ALA A 91 19.46 6.30 -2.12
N LYS A 92 19.37 4.97 -2.24
CA LYS A 92 20.35 4.16 -2.94
C LYS A 92 20.52 4.68 -4.37
N LYS A 93 21.76 4.62 -4.86
CA LYS A 93 22.08 4.93 -6.27
C LYS A 93 21.48 3.92 -7.25
N LYS A 94 21.29 2.68 -6.78
CA LYS A 94 20.66 1.60 -7.55
C LYS A 94 19.14 1.74 -7.51
N ASN A 95 18.47 1.36 -8.58
CA ASN A 95 17.00 1.38 -8.65
C ASN A 95 16.36 0.32 -7.72
N ALA A 96 15.06 0.46 -7.49
CA ALA A 96 14.26 -0.39 -6.62
C ALA A 96 14.33 -1.88 -7.00
N LEU A 97 14.26 -2.22 -8.29
CA LEU A 97 14.27 -3.62 -8.75
C LEU A 97 15.61 -4.28 -8.40
N THR A 98 16.73 -3.60 -8.65
CA THR A 98 18.05 -4.08 -8.25
C THR A 98 18.17 -4.21 -6.74
N ALA A 99 17.69 -3.22 -5.97
CA ALA A 99 17.72 -3.28 -4.51
C ALA A 99 16.89 -4.44 -3.94
N ILE A 100 15.70 -4.70 -4.50
CA ILE A 100 14.86 -5.84 -4.12
C ILE A 100 15.58 -7.15 -4.47
N ASN A 101 16.13 -7.28 -5.68
CA ASN A 101 16.85 -8.49 -6.10
C ASN A 101 18.06 -8.80 -5.21
N GLU A 102 18.84 -7.78 -4.85
CA GLU A 102 19.99 -7.94 -3.94
C GLU A 102 19.53 -8.42 -2.56
N THR A 103 18.47 -7.81 -2.03
CA THR A 103 17.90 -8.20 -0.72
C THR A 103 17.37 -9.64 -0.75
N LEU A 104 16.63 -10.01 -1.80
CA LEU A 104 16.12 -11.39 -1.95
C LEU A 104 17.26 -12.39 -2.07
N SER A 105 18.29 -12.08 -2.85
CA SER A 105 19.43 -12.97 -3.09
C SER A 105 20.31 -13.17 -1.85
N SER A 106 20.35 -12.19 -0.94
CA SER A 106 21.06 -12.29 0.33
C SER A 106 20.21 -12.87 1.47
N SER A 107 18.92 -13.12 1.25
CA SER A 107 17.99 -13.67 2.25
C SER A 107 17.77 -15.16 2.05
N ASN A 108 17.23 -15.83 3.07
CA ASN A 108 16.76 -17.20 2.90
C ASN A 108 15.53 -17.24 2.00
N GLN A 109 15.32 -18.38 1.34
CA GLN A 109 14.15 -18.59 0.51
C GLN A 109 12.86 -18.45 1.33
N HIS A 110 11.88 -17.72 0.80
CA HIS A 110 10.59 -17.44 1.44
C HIS A 110 10.70 -16.70 2.79
N GLU A 111 11.77 -15.95 3.00
CA GLU A 111 11.93 -15.09 4.19
C GLU A 111 11.24 -13.73 4.00
N ILE A 112 11.43 -13.10 2.83
CA ILE A 112 10.98 -11.73 2.57
C ILE A 112 9.52 -11.68 2.12
N THR A 113 8.73 -10.85 2.80
CA THR A 113 7.38 -10.43 2.37
C THR A 113 7.46 -9.04 1.75
N ILE A 114 6.86 -8.85 0.57
CA ILE A 114 6.77 -7.54 -0.07
C ILE A 114 5.40 -6.94 0.24
N ILE A 115 5.36 -5.75 0.83
CA ILE A 115 4.11 -5.00 1.07
C ILE A 115 4.00 -3.89 0.03
N CYS A 116 2.99 -3.98 -0.84
CA CYS A 116 2.71 -3.04 -1.91
C CYS A 116 1.55 -2.12 -1.52
N THR A 117 1.87 -0.84 -1.34
CA THR A 117 0.93 0.24 -0.99
C THR A 117 0.85 1.30 -2.10
N GLY A 118 1.09 0.89 -3.34
CA GLY A 118 1.08 1.77 -4.50
C GLY A 118 0.90 0.92 -5.77
N PRO A 119 0.92 1.54 -6.96
CA PRO A 119 0.83 0.81 -8.21
C PRO A 119 1.86 -0.32 -8.32
N LEU A 120 1.43 -1.45 -8.88
CA LEU A 120 2.21 -2.70 -8.84
C LEU A 120 3.36 -2.76 -9.86
N THR A 121 3.68 -1.64 -10.52
CA THR A 121 4.66 -1.53 -11.61
C THR A 121 6.02 -2.13 -11.24
N ASN A 122 6.58 -1.77 -10.07
CA ASN A 122 7.87 -2.30 -9.63
C ASN A 122 7.85 -3.84 -9.49
N LEU A 123 6.81 -4.36 -8.84
CA LEU A 123 6.68 -5.80 -8.59
C LEU A 123 6.42 -6.57 -9.89
N ALA A 124 5.58 -6.04 -10.78
CA ALA A 124 5.31 -6.65 -12.08
C ALA A 124 6.58 -6.76 -12.93
N SER A 125 7.37 -5.69 -13.02
CA SER A 125 8.63 -5.69 -13.76
C SER A 125 9.65 -6.65 -13.14
N LEU A 126 9.80 -6.63 -11.81
CA LEU A 126 10.66 -7.57 -11.09
C LEU A 126 10.33 -9.03 -11.42
N LEU A 127 9.05 -9.39 -11.36
CA LEU A 127 8.59 -10.76 -11.58
C LEU A 127 8.63 -11.19 -13.05
N LYS A 128 8.59 -10.23 -13.99
CA LYS A 128 8.83 -10.48 -15.41
C LYS A 128 10.31 -10.74 -15.70
N GLU A 129 11.20 -9.99 -15.06
CA GLU A 129 12.64 -10.04 -15.32
C GLU A 129 13.35 -11.19 -14.59
N SER A 130 12.86 -11.59 -13.41
CA SER A 130 13.55 -12.57 -12.55
C SER A 130 12.62 -13.67 -12.06
N HIS A 131 12.72 -14.84 -12.69
CA HIS A 131 12.03 -16.05 -12.25
C HIS A 131 12.53 -16.55 -10.88
N GLU A 132 13.79 -16.30 -10.55
CA GLU A 132 14.35 -16.66 -9.23
C GLU A 132 13.78 -15.77 -8.13
N SER A 133 13.62 -14.46 -8.37
CA SER A 133 12.98 -13.56 -7.38
C SER A 133 11.56 -14.00 -7.05
N ARG A 134 10.81 -14.49 -8.03
CA ARG A 134 9.48 -15.09 -7.83
C ARG A 134 9.50 -16.28 -6.87
N LYS A 135 10.56 -17.11 -6.87
CA LYS A 135 10.71 -18.28 -5.97
C LYS A 135 11.24 -17.91 -4.59
N MET A 136 11.84 -16.73 -4.44
CA MET A 136 12.40 -16.26 -3.17
C MET A 136 11.37 -15.52 -2.31
N ILE A 137 10.40 -14.84 -2.93
CA ILE A 137 9.38 -14.07 -2.21
C ILE A 137 8.45 -15.00 -1.44
N ARG A 138 8.30 -14.75 -0.13
CA ARG A 138 7.37 -15.47 0.74
C ARG A 138 5.92 -15.25 0.30
N GLU A 139 5.54 -13.98 0.20
CA GLU A 139 4.25 -13.50 -0.27
C GLU A 139 4.35 -12.02 -0.64
N ALA A 140 3.38 -11.54 -1.42
CA ALA A 140 3.13 -10.12 -1.58
C ALA A 140 1.79 -9.73 -0.93
N VAL A 141 1.82 -8.72 -0.07
CA VAL A 141 0.62 -8.10 0.52
C VAL A 141 0.31 -6.85 -0.28
N ILE A 142 -0.87 -6.79 -0.88
CA ILE A 142 -1.27 -5.71 -1.78
C ILE A 142 -2.36 -4.91 -1.08
N MET A 143 -2.10 -3.63 -0.78
CA MET A 143 -3.18 -2.66 -0.61
C MET A 143 -3.66 -2.29 -2.01
N GLY A 144 -4.87 -2.72 -2.35
CA GLY A 144 -5.46 -2.39 -3.63
C GLY A 144 -6.53 -3.35 -4.09
N GLY A 145 -7.29 -2.90 -5.08
CA GLY A 145 -8.46 -3.57 -5.62
C GLY A 145 -9.76 -3.29 -4.85
N ALA A 146 -10.86 -3.47 -5.57
CA ALA A 146 -12.22 -3.49 -5.06
C ALA A 146 -12.88 -4.79 -5.55
N TYR A 147 -13.05 -5.74 -4.64
CA TYR A 147 -13.41 -7.11 -4.96
C TYR A 147 -14.92 -7.35 -4.88
N GLY A 148 -15.66 -6.43 -4.25
CA GLY A 148 -17.10 -6.50 -4.05
C GLY A 148 -17.54 -7.68 -3.18
N ILE A 149 -16.65 -8.24 -2.36
CA ILE A 149 -16.96 -9.34 -1.44
C ILE A 149 -17.58 -8.83 -0.14
N THR A 150 -17.49 -7.53 0.14
CA THR A 150 -18.28 -6.83 1.17
C THR A 150 -19.08 -5.69 0.54
N LYS A 151 -20.03 -5.12 1.30
CA LYS A 151 -20.78 -3.91 0.89
C LYS A 151 -19.90 -2.66 0.69
N HIS A 152 -18.65 -2.69 1.16
CA HIS A 152 -17.70 -1.58 1.10
C HIS A 152 -16.75 -1.68 -0.12
N GLY A 153 -16.75 -2.82 -0.81
CA GLY A 153 -15.89 -3.10 -1.96
C GLY A 153 -16.36 -2.43 -3.25
N ILE A 154 -16.34 -1.10 -3.28
CA ILE A 154 -16.63 -0.26 -4.45
C ILE A 154 -15.37 0.50 -4.86
N GLY A 155 -15.23 0.83 -6.15
CA GLY A 155 -14.07 1.57 -6.65
C GLY A 155 -14.01 3.01 -6.13
N ASN A 156 -12.81 3.58 -6.07
CA ASN A 156 -12.57 4.97 -5.64
C ASN A 156 -12.02 5.87 -6.75
N GLU A 157 -11.36 5.30 -7.77
CA GLU A 157 -10.85 6.04 -8.93
C GLU A 157 -11.88 6.02 -10.06
N THR A 158 -12.49 4.85 -10.30
CA THR A 158 -13.69 4.71 -11.13
C THR A 158 -14.76 4.01 -10.29
N PRO A 159 -16.02 3.90 -10.78
CA PRO A 159 -17.06 3.17 -10.03
C PRO A 159 -16.70 1.73 -9.64
N VAL A 160 -15.75 1.11 -10.35
CA VAL A 160 -15.38 -0.31 -10.17
C VAL A 160 -13.88 -0.55 -9.94
N ALA A 161 -13.03 0.46 -10.09
CA ALA A 161 -11.58 0.32 -9.96
C ALA A 161 -11.04 1.10 -8.76
N GLU A 162 -10.09 0.47 -8.08
CA GLU A 162 -9.30 1.07 -7.03
C GLU A 162 -8.04 1.72 -7.64
N PHE A 163 -7.62 2.86 -7.08
CA PHE A 163 -6.53 3.71 -7.61
C PHE A 163 -5.22 2.98 -7.95
N ASN A 164 -4.66 2.18 -7.05
CA ASN A 164 -3.39 1.48 -7.26
C ASN A 164 -3.48 0.50 -8.43
N VAL A 165 -4.59 -0.24 -8.54
CA VAL A 165 -4.83 -1.14 -9.67
C VAL A 165 -5.11 -0.34 -10.95
N TYR A 166 -5.90 0.73 -10.88
CA TYR A 166 -6.26 1.54 -12.04
C TYR A 166 -5.08 2.32 -12.63
N SER A 167 -4.12 2.73 -11.78
CA SER A 167 -2.91 3.44 -12.20
C SER A 167 -2.01 2.59 -13.11
N ASP A 168 -1.97 1.27 -12.90
CA ASP A 168 -1.23 0.34 -13.76
C ASP A 168 -1.89 -1.05 -13.77
N PRO A 169 -3.02 -1.22 -14.48
CA PRO A 169 -3.78 -2.46 -14.45
C PRO A 169 -3.06 -3.56 -15.25
N GLU A 170 -2.19 -3.22 -16.19
CA GLU A 170 -1.31 -4.19 -16.84
C GLU A 170 -0.31 -4.77 -15.83
N ALA A 171 0.32 -3.93 -14.98
CA ALA A 171 1.17 -4.41 -13.90
C ALA A 171 0.39 -5.26 -12.90
N ALA A 172 -0.80 -4.82 -12.50
CA ALA A 172 -1.64 -5.60 -11.60
C ALA A 172 -2.01 -6.95 -12.23
N LYS A 173 -2.45 -6.98 -13.49
CA LYS A 173 -2.74 -8.22 -14.22
C LYS A 173 -1.56 -9.20 -14.17
N ILE A 174 -0.35 -8.70 -14.42
CA ILE A 174 0.88 -9.50 -14.34
C ILE A 174 1.03 -10.06 -12.93
N VAL A 175 1.04 -9.23 -11.88
CA VAL A 175 1.22 -9.69 -10.49
C VAL A 175 0.20 -10.75 -10.11
N PHE A 176 -1.08 -10.53 -10.40
CA PHE A 176 -2.16 -11.48 -10.10
C PHE A 176 -2.05 -12.80 -10.88
N GLU A 177 -1.38 -12.80 -12.04
CA GLU A 177 -1.14 -13.99 -12.86
C GLU A 177 0.24 -14.63 -12.64
N THR A 178 1.16 -13.94 -11.97
CA THR A 178 2.54 -14.41 -11.70
C THR A 178 2.61 -15.52 -10.66
N GLY A 179 1.54 -15.90 -9.98
CA GLY A 179 1.53 -17.05 -9.07
C GLY A 179 2.47 -17.00 -7.84
N VAL A 180 3.07 -15.84 -7.51
CA VAL A 180 3.56 -15.55 -6.15
C VAL A 180 2.37 -15.67 -5.18
N PRO A 181 2.53 -16.14 -3.94
CA PRO A 181 1.46 -16.08 -2.96
C PRO A 181 1.01 -14.64 -2.72
N LEU A 182 -0.29 -14.35 -2.89
CA LEU A 182 -0.83 -13.00 -2.77
C LEU A 182 -1.86 -12.91 -1.63
N SER A 183 -1.75 -11.84 -0.85
CA SER A 183 -2.74 -11.39 0.11
C SER A 183 -3.19 -9.99 -0.27
N ALA A 184 -4.47 -9.79 -0.55
CA ALA A 184 -5.04 -8.51 -0.95
C ALA A 184 -5.87 -7.87 0.17
N VAL A 185 -5.57 -6.62 0.49
CA VAL A 185 -6.29 -5.76 1.43
C VAL A 185 -6.92 -4.63 0.61
N GLY A 186 -8.12 -4.90 0.09
CA GLY A 186 -8.82 -3.99 -0.82
C GLY A 186 -9.78 -3.01 -0.14
N LEU A 187 -10.49 -2.24 -0.97
CA LEU A 187 -11.52 -1.30 -0.52
C LEU A 187 -12.62 -1.98 0.29
N ASP A 188 -12.88 -3.26 0.06
CA ASP A 188 -13.79 -4.12 0.84
C ASP A 188 -13.63 -4.05 2.36
N VAL A 189 -12.42 -3.79 2.85
CA VAL A 189 -12.16 -3.63 4.29
C VAL A 189 -11.59 -2.27 4.66
N THR A 190 -10.84 -1.65 3.74
CA THR A 190 -10.17 -0.38 4.06
C THR A 190 -11.13 0.78 4.18
N THR A 191 -12.29 0.75 3.52
CA THR A 191 -13.31 1.81 3.57
C THR A 191 -14.42 1.55 4.59
N ILE A 192 -14.20 0.63 5.55
CA ILE A 192 -15.13 0.45 6.68
C ILE A 192 -15.11 1.71 7.54
N PRO A 193 -16.23 2.46 7.67
CA PRO A 193 -16.24 3.77 8.32
C PRO A 193 -15.74 3.76 9.78
N ASP A 194 -16.01 2.68 10.52
CA ASP A 194 -15.62 2.57 11.93
C ASP A 194 -14.10 2.44 12.13
N LEU A 195 -13.36 2.10 11.07
CA LEU A 195 -11.91 1.97 11.07
C LEU A 195 -11.19 3.24 10.58
N GLU A 196 -11.94 4.25 10.13
CA GLU A 196 -11.40 5.55 9.76
C GLU A 196 -10.94 6.33 11.01
N LEU A 197 -9.97 7.22 10.80
CA LEU A 197 -9.69 8.28 11.76
C LEU A 197 -10.82 9.31 11.68
N ASP A 198 -11.33 9.72 12.83
CA ASP A 198 -12.33 10.79 12.93
C ASP A 198 -11.74 12.06 13.58
N LYS A 199 -12.59 13.07 13.79
CA LYS A 199 -12.19 14.32 14.45
C LYS A 199 -11.70 14.11 15.89
N ALA A 200 -12.21 13.12 16.62
CA ALA A 200 -11.78 12.84 17.99
C ALA A 200 -10.38 12.22 17.99
N ASP A 201 -10.11 11.26 17.10
CA ASP A 201 -8.79 10.68 16.89
C ASP A 201 -7.76 11.74 16.46
N TYR A 202 -8.13 12.59 15.51
CA TYR A 202 -7.30 13.72 15.08
C TYR A 202 -7.00 14.71 16.22
N SER A 203 -8.00 15.02 17.06
CA SER A 203 -7.82 15.88 18.23
C SER A 203 -6.84 15.27 19.25
N ARG A 204 -6.81 13.94 19.39
CA ARG A 204 -5.84 13.24 20.22
C ARG A 204 -4.42 13.36 19.66
N LEU A 205 -4.25 13.23 18.34
CA LEU A 205 -2.96 13.40 17.66
C LEU A 205 -2.39 14.81 17.87
N ILE A 206 -3.21 15.86 17.70
CA ILE A 206 -2.77 17.26 17.88
C ILE A 206 -2.26 17.54 19.31
N ARG A 207 -2.87 16.92 20.33
CA ARG A 207 -2.49 17.15 21.74
C ARG A 207 -1.15 16.49 22.12
N LYS A 208 -0.62 15.60 21.29
CA LYS A 208 0.65 14.91 21.55
C LYS A 208 1.83 15.80 21.20
N LYS A 209 2.86 15.78 22.05
CA LYS A 209 4.08 16.59 21.88
C LYS A 209 5.13 15.94 20.97
N GLY A 210 5.10 14.61 20.82
CA GLY A 210 6.07 13.85 20.03
C GLY A 210 6.13 14.27 18.55
N ASN A 211 7.33 14.28 17.98
CA ASN A 211 7.57 14.74 16.60
C ASN A 211 6.74 13.96 15.57
N VAL A 212 6.59 12.65 15.78
CA VAL A 212 5.82 11.76 14.89
C VAL A 212 4.33 12.07 14.91
N ALA A 213 3.73 12.22 16.09
CA ALA A 213 2.31 12.57 16.20
C ALA A 213 2.03 13.96 15.60
N ARG A 214 2.94 14.92 15.80
CA ARG A 214 2.84 16.26 15.17
C ARG A 214 2.97 16.19 13.65
N PHE A 215 3.88 15.37 13.14
CA PHE A 215 4.00 15.11 11.69
C PHE A 215 2.72 14.50 11.13
N ALA A 216 2.20 13.44 11.75
CA ALA A 216 0.96 12.78 11.35
C ALA A 216 -0.24 13.76 11.36
N ALA A 217 -0.39 14.55 12.42
CA ALA A 217 -1.42 15.56 12.50
C ALA A 217 -1.29 16.61 11.38
N ARG A 218 -0.06 17.03 11.05
CA ARG A 218 0.18 18.02 9.99
C ARG A 218 -0.21 17.49 8.62
N ILE A 219 0.18 16.27 8.25
CA ILE A 219 -0.14 15.71 6.92
C ILE A 219 -1.64 15.41 6.76
N LEU A 220 -2.35 15.13 7.87
CA LEU A 220 -3.80 14.88 7.90
C LEU A 220 -4.65 16.15 7.92
N GLN A 221 -4.06 17.32 8.20
CA GLN A 221 -4.80 18.54 8.51
C GLN A 221 -5.82 18.93 7.43
N THR A 222 -5.41 18.88 6.15
CA THR A 222 -6.25 19.28 5.03
C THR A 222 -7.48 18.38 4.90
N ASN A 223 -7.29 17.05 4.88
CA ASN A 223 -8.37 16.08 4.75
C ASN A 223 -9.30 16.11 5.99
N MET A 224 -8.74 16.26 7.20
CA MET A 224 -9.54 16.38 8.42
C MET A 224 -10.40 17.63 8.45
N ARG A 225 -9.91 18.76 7.91
CA ARG A 225 -10.71 19.98 7.76
C ARG A 225 -11.80 19.84 6.71
N ALA A 226 -11.48 19.23 5.56
CA ALA A 226 -12.41 19.09 4.44
C ALA A 226 -13.50 18.04 4.67
N HIS A 227 -13.14 16.88 5.24
CA HIS A 227 -14.01 15.70 5.30
C HIS A 227 -14.35 15.27 6.74
N GLY A 228 -13.57 15.70 7.74
CA GLY A 228 -13.75 15.29 9.14
C GLY A 228 -13.38 13.83 9.42
N ARG A 229 -12.81 13.13 8.44
CA ARG A 229 -12.44 11.72 8.48
C ARG A 229 -11.23 11.46 7.58
N PHE A 230 -10.51 10.38 7.83
CA PHE A 230 -9.43 9.90 6.97
C PHE A 230 -9.35 8.38 7.00
N THR A 231 -9.41 7.77 5.82
CA THR A 231 -9.38 6.32 5.63
C THR A 231 -7.94 5.79 5.66
N LEU A 232 -7.70 4.72 6.42
CA LEU A 232 -6.35 4.16 6.65
C LEU A 232 -6.06 2.96 5.73
N HIS A 233 -6.00 3.20 4.42
CA HIS A 233 -5.79 2.16 3.41
C HIS A 233 -4.49 1.38 3.61
N ASP A 234 -3.35 2.05 3.42
CA ASP A 234 -2.03 1.43 3.49
C ASP A 234 -1.64 0.91 4.88
N PRO A 235 -1.95 1.62 5.99
CA PRO A 235 -1.69 1.10 7.32
C PRO A 235 -2.41 -0.23 7.59
N MET A 236 -3.58 -0.48 6.99
CA MET A 236 -4.26 -1.78 7.13
C MET A 236 -3.51 -2.91 6.43
N ALA A 237 -2.84 -2.67 5.30
CA ALA A 237 -2.03 -3.68 4.65
C ALA A 237 -0.77 -4.03 5.46
N VAL A 238 -0.12 -3.04 6.06
CA VAL A 238 1.02 -3.26 6.97
C VAL A 238 0.58 -4.00 8.23
N ALA A 239 -0.53 -3.59 8.84
CA ALA A 239 -1.03 -4.21 10.07
C ALA A 239 -1.44 -5.68 9.90
N ALA A 240 -1.76 -6.13 8.68
CA ALA A 240 -1.98 -7.55 8.39
C ALA A 240 -0.76 -8.43 8.67
N LYS A 241 0.46 -7.86 8.75
CA LYS A 241 1.69 -8.56 9.15
C LYS A 241 2.13 -8.29 10.59
N ILE A 242 1.67 -7.19 11.19
CA ILE A 242 1.92 -6.88 12.61
C ILE A 242 0.98 -7.67 13.53
N ARG A 243 -0.31 -7.77 13.17
CA ARG A 243 -1.34 -8.53 13.90
C ARG A 243 -2.18 -9.36 12.92
N PRO A 244 -1.65 -10.48 12.38
CA PRO A 244 -2.40 -11.33 11.45
C PRO A 244 -3.76 -11.80 12.00
N GLY A 245 -3.85 -12.04 13.32
CA GLY A 245 -5.09 -12.45 13.98
C GLY A 245 -6.22 -11.41 14.00
N TYR A 246 -5.98 -10.18 13.55
CA TYR A 246 -7.03 -9.17 13.35
C TYR A 246 -7.72 -9.31 11.99
N TYR A 247 -7.22 -10.17 11.10
CA TYR A 247 -7.65 -10.22 9.71
C TYR A 247 -8.22 -11.59 9.38
N ARG A 248 -9.34 -11.60 8.65
CA ARG A 248 -9.86 -12.81 8.00
C ARG A 248 -9.67 -12.66 6.50
N PHE A 249 -9.11 -13.69 5.88
CA PHE A 249 -8.92 -13.78 4.44
C PHE A 249 -9.67 -14.99 3.89
N GLU A 250 -10.15 -14.88 2.66
CA GLU A 250 -10.69 -16.00 1.89
C GLU A 250 -10.04 -16.09 0.51
N ASP A 251 -9.96 -17.32 -0.01
CA ASP A 251 -9.26 -17.61 -1.26
C ASP A 251 -10.16 -17.48 -2.48
N TYR A 252 -9.93 -16.43 -3.27
CA TYR A 252 -10.64 -16.16 -4.51
C TYR A 252 -9.75 -16.29 -5.74
N ARG A 253 -10.33 -16.66 -6.88
CA ARG A 253 -9.67 -16.42 -8.17
C ARG A 253 -9.97 -14.99 -8.59
N VAL A 254 -8.91 -14.25 -8.88
CA VAL A 254 -8.99 -12.82 -9.23
C VAL A 254 -8.35 -12.60 -10.60
N ARG A 255 -8.96 -11.72 -11.41
CA ARG A 255 -8.36 -11.16 -12.61
C ARG A 255 -8.47 -9.65 -12.62
N VAL A 256 -7.57 -9.01 -13.36
CA VAL A 256 -7.61 -7.57 -13.59
C VAL A 256 -8.06 -7.35 -15.03
N GLU A 257 -9.12 -6.57 -15.19
CA GLU A 257 -9.60 -6.11 -16.49
C GLU A 257 -8.71 -4.98 -17.00
N THR A 258 -8.28 -5.05 -18.25
CA THR A 258 -7.32 -4.11 -18.87
C THR A 258 -7.85 -3.44 -20.14
N SER A 259 -8.98 -3.89 -20.67
CA SER A 259 -9.43 -3.55 -22.03
C SER A 259 -10.87 -3.03 -22.11
N GLY A 260 -11.67 -3.11 -21.05
CA GLY A 260 -13.06 -2.65 -21.07
C GLY A 260 -13.22 -1.12 -20.92
N ASP A 261 -14.21 -0.54 -21.61
CA ASP A 261 -14.45 0.92 -21.62
C ASP A 261 -14.81 1.48 -20.23
N TYR A 262 -15.54 0.70 -19.42
CA TYR A 262 -16.01 1.12 -18.08
C TYR A 262 -15.37 0.35 -16.94
N THR A 263 -14.72 -0.78 -17.24
CA THR A 263 -14.28 -1.77 -16.25
C THR A 263 -12.77 -1.93 -16.18
N THR A 264 -12.03 -1.18 -16.97
CA THR A 264 -10.57 -1.14 -16.87
C THR A 264 -10.11 -0.86 -15.43
N GLY A 265 -9.18 -1.67 -14.93
CA GLY A 265 -8.70 -1.63 -13.53
C GLY A 265 -9.58 -2.38 -12.53
N MET A 266 -10.70 -2.97 -12.94
CA MET A 266 -11.53 -3.77 -12.06
C MET A 266 -10.81 -5.07 -11.66
N THR A 267 -10.75 -5.34 -10.35
CA THR A 267 -10.37 -6.66 -9.80
C THR A 267 -11.57 -7.60 -9.83
N VAL A 268 -11.71 -8.32 -10.94
CA VAL A 268 -12.79 -9.27 -11.20
C VAL A 268 -12.64 -10.50 -10.31
N VAL A 269 -13.65 -10.75 -9.47
CA VAL A 269 -13.74 -11.92 -8.59
C VAL A 269 -14.94 -12.78 -8.96
N ASP A 270 -14.72 -14.09 -9.06
CA ASP A 270 -15.84 -15.04 -9.16
C ASP A 270 -16.39 -15.36 -7.77
N ARG A 271 -17.55 -14.75 -7.44
CA ARG A 271 -18.25 -14.91 -6.15
C ARG A 271 -19.35 -15.97 -6.20
N ARG A 272 -19.55 -16.64 -7.33
CA ARG A 272 -20.66 -17.59 -7.54
C ARG A 272 -20.35 -18.92 -6.86
N TYR A 273 -20.83 -19.09 -5.63
CA TYR A 273 -20.55 -20.28 -4.80
C TYR A 273 -21.14 -21.59 -5.37
N TRP A 274 -22.14 -21.51 -6.25
CA TRP A 274 -22.83 -22.68 -6.82
C TRP A 274 -22.14 -23.27 -8.05
N LEU A 275 -21.05 -22.66 -8.53
CA LEU A 275 -20.29 -23.19 -9.65
C LEU A 275 -19.15 -24.10 -9.12
N PRO A 276 -19.11 -25.39 -9.51
CA PRO A 276 -18.05 -26.29 -9.08
C PRO A 276 -16.67 -25.86 -9.59
N GLU A 277 -16.64 -25.19 -10.75
CA GLU A 277 -15.44 -24.58 -11.31
C GLU A 277 -15.73 -23.17 -11.84
N THR A 278 -14.85 -22.23 -11.50
CA THR A 278 -14.87 -20.87 -12.04
C THR A 278 -14.18 -20.83 -13.41
N ARG A 279 -14.70 -20.00 -14.33
CA ARG A 279 -14.06 -19.72 -15.62
C ARG A 279 -12.78 -18.89 -15.49
N LEU A 280 -12.55 -18.24 -14.35
CA LEU A 280 -11.29 -17.56 -14.08
C LEU A 280 -10.23 -18.62 -13.82
N LEU A 281 -9.16 -18.67 -14.61
CA LEU A 281 -8.06 -19.62 -14.41
C LEU A 281 -7.08 -19.11 -13.35
N GLY A 282 -5.95 -19.79 -13.13
CA GLY A 282 -4.85 -19.29 -12.28
C GLY A 282 -4.99 -19.56 -10.77
N ARG A 283 -3.99 -19.10 -10.01
CA ARG A 283 -3.91 -19.31 -8.56
C ARG A 283 -4.93 -18.47 -7.80
N ARG A 284 -5.31 -18.96 -6.62
CA ARG A 284 -6.16 -18.19 -5.71
C ARG A 284 -5.32 -17.12 -5.00
N VAL A 285 -5.98 -16.01 -4.69
CA VAL A 285 -5.49 -14.87 -3.93
C VAL A 285 -6.28 -14.80 -2.63
N LYS A 286 -5.60 -14.60 -1.52
CA LYS A 286 -6.23 -14.37 -0.22
C LYS A 286 -6.78 -12.94 -0.20
N VAL A 287 -8.08 -12.76 -0.34
CA VAL A 287 -8.71 -11.43 -0.27
C VAL A 287 -9.24 -11.21 1.14
N CYS A 288 -8.89 -10.06 1.73
CA CYS A 288 -9.32 -9.70 3.07
C CYS A 288 -10.82 -9.41 3.11
N GLN A 289 -11.52 -10.04 4.05
CA GLN A 289 -12.97 -9.94 4.20
C GLN A 289 -13.39 -9.13 5.42
N SER A 290 -12.56 -9.11 6.46
CA SER A 290 -12.85 -8.36 7.66
C SER A 290 -11.57 -8.03 8.41
N VAL A 291 -11.59 -6.87 9.07
CA VAL A 291 -10.54 -6.39 9.95
C VAL A 291 -11.16 -6.10 11.32
N ASP A 292 -10.51 -6.58 12.36
CA ASP A 292 -10.93 -6.37 13.74
C ASP A 292 -10.84 -4.87 14.11
N PRO A 293 -11.87 -4.28 14.74
CA PRO A 293 -11.86 -2.87 15.17
C PRO A 293 -10.68 -2.45 16.06
N ARG A 294 -10.03 -3.40 16.73
CA ARG A 294 -8.78 -3.16 17.48
C ARG A 294 -7.63 -2.67 16.61
N PHE A 295 -7.71 -2.81 15.27
CA PHE A 295 -6.78 -2.19 14.33
C PHE A 295 -6.60 -0.70 14.58
N LYS A 296 -7.69 0.07 14.73
CA LYS A 296 -7.60 1.53 14.89
C LYS A 296 -6.83 1.91 16.15
N ARG A 297 -7.03 1.15 17.23
CA ARG A 297 -6.28 1.34 18.48
C ARG A 297 -4.80 1.02 18.30
N LEU A 298 -4.47 -0.12 17.69
CA LEU A 298 -3.08 -0.50 17.37
C LEU A 298 -2.36 0.60 16.59
N PHE A 299 -3.01 1.12 15.54
CA PHE A 299 -2.47 2.21 14.74
C PHE A 299 -2.19 3.45 15.59
N LEU A 300 -3.21 3.94 16.30
CA LEU A 300 -3.09 5.13 17.14
C LEU A 300 -2.00 4.98 18.22
N ASP A 301 -1.90 3.82 18.86
CA ASP A 301 -0.89 3.54 19.88
C ASP A 301 0.53 3.63 19.30
N ARG A 302 0.76 3.12 18.08
CA ARG A 302 2.06 3.21 17.39
C ARG A 302 2.38 4.63 16.93
N ILE A 303 1.42 5.37 16.37
CA ILE A 303 1.63 6.75 15.94
C ILE A 303 1.89 7.70 17.14
N MET A 304 1.25 7.44 18.28
CA MET A 304 1.35 8.29 19.48
C MET A 304 2.38 7.84 20.51
N ALA A 305 3.11 6.76 20.25
CA ALA A 305 4.24 6.34 21.07
C ALA A 305 5.30 7.44 21.15
N GLU A 306 5.87 7.62 22.34
CA GLU A 306 6.96 8.57 22.61
C GLU A 306 8.30 8.01 22.15
#